data_AF-S6CVP8-F1
#
_entry.id   AF-S6CVP8-F1
#
_cell.length_a   1.000
_cell.length_b   1.000
_cell.length_c   1.000
_cell.angle_alpha   90.00
_cell.angle_beta   90.00
_cell.angle_gamma   90.00
#
_symmetry.space_group_name_H-M   'P 1'
#
loop_
_entity.id
_entity.type
_entity.pdbx_description
1 polymer ?
#
loop_
_entity_poly.entity_id
_entity_poly.type
_entity_poly.pdbx_seq_one_letter_code
_entity_poly.pdbx_strand_id
1 'polypeptide(L)'
;MCDRLVTRYVNLTDTIAVPAKWPAHVIKKFVVPLAEQVIDAVNTGKPVVLQVFDTPAKLVQRQDGNRILYFFEKVFTEELVGSYVIDVNYDMNDKNIEAMNDVPRPEPYNPNALEHRILLDGYKIQVYRSEFRATYYLTPIRKR
;
A
#
# COMPACT_ATOMS: atom_id res chain seq x y z
N MET A 1 -24.23 19.73 12.67
CA MET A 1 -23.29 19.02 13.56
C MET A 1 -22.49 18.09 12.67
N CYS A 2 -21.19 18.35 12.48
CA CYS A 2 -20.34 17.48 11.68
C CYS A 2 -20.00 16.26 12.54
N ASP A 3 -20.56 15.09 12.21
CA ASP A 3 -20.05 13.83 12.72
C ASP A 3 -18.58 13.73 12.32
N ARG A 4 -17.68 14.02 13.27
CA ARG A 4 -16.28 13.62 13.17
C ARG A 4 -16.31 12.09 13.17
N LEU A 5 -16.33 11.50 11.98
CA LEU A 5 -16.09 10.08 11.80
C LEU A 5 -14.75 9.77 12.46
N VAL A 6 -14.80 9.22 13.67
CA VAL A 6 -13.62 8.75 14.37
C VAL A 6 -13.06 7.62 13.52
N THR A 7 -11.98 7.89 12.78
CA THR A 7 -11.26 6.87 12.04
C THR A 7 -10.79 5.83 13.06
N ARG A 8 -11.35 4.62 12.98
CA ARG A 8 -10.90 3.49 13.78
C ARG A 8 -9.61 2.95 13.19
N TYR A 9 -8.66 2.61 14.05
CA TYR A 9 -7.38 2.03 13.68
C TYR A 9 -7.29 0.60 14.21
N VAL A 10 -6.55 -0.23 13.49
CA VAL A 10 -6.20 -1.59 13.90
C VAL A 10 -4.70 -1.78 13.84
N ASN A 11 -4.16 -2.56 14.76
CA ASN A 11 -2.74 -2.88 14.78
C ASN A 11 -2.42 -3.84 13.64
N LEU A 12 -1.61 -3.38 12.69
CA LEU A 12 -1.01 -4.22 11.66
C LEU A 12 0.13 -5.04 12.27
N THR A 13 0.97 -4.39 13.09
CA THR A 13 2.00 -4.99 13.95
C THR A 13 1.94 -4.34 15.33
N ASP A 14 2.85 -4.70 16.23
CA ASP A 14 2.94 -4.08 17.57
C ASP A 14 3.34 -2.59 17.52
N THR A 15 3.90 -2.13 16.40
CA THR A 15 4.37 -0.74 16.21
C THR A 15 3.69 -0.02 15.06
N ILE A 16 2.93 -0.71 14.21
CA ILE A 16 2.27 -0.15 13.03
C ILE A 16 0.76 -0.27 13.18
N ALA A 17 0.06 0.87 13.13
CA ALA A 17 -1.39 0.97 13.13
C ALA A 17 -1.90 1.50 11.78
N VAL A 18 -2.98 0.91 11.26
CA VAL A 18 -3.57 1.24 9.96
C VAL A 18 -5.06 1.49 10.07
N PRO A 19 -5.70 2.19 9.11
CA PRO A 19 -7.15 2.39 9.13
C PRO A 19 -7.88 1.04 9.13
N ALA A 20 -8.90 0.89 9.97
CA ALA A 20 -9.70 -0.34 10.06
C ALA A 20 -10.41 -0.72 8.75
N LYS A 21 -10.54 0.23 7.82
CA LYS A 21 -11.07 0.00 6.46
C LYS A 21 -10.12 -0.81 5.59
N TRP A 22 -8.81 -0.81 5.89
CA TRP A 22 -7.89 -1.71 5.22
C TRP A 22 -8.19 -3.13 5.70
N PRO A 23 -8.36 -4.11 4.81
CA PRO A 23 -8.50 -5.50 5.21
C PRO A 23 -7.14 -6.10 5.53
N ALA A 24 -6.44 -5.44 6.46
CA ALA A 24 -5.11 -5.77 6.94
C ALA A 24 -5.03 -7.22 7.44
N HIS A 25 -6.13 -7.79 7.93
CA HIS A 25 -6.19 -9.20 8.35
C HIS A 25 -6.11 -10.18 7.16
N VAL A 26 -6.65 -9.82 5.99
CA VAL A 26 -6.66 -10.66 4.79
C VAL A 26 -5.32 -10.63 4.07
N ILE A 27 -4.75 -9.42 3.95
CA ILE A 27 -3.54 -9.17 3.16
C ILE A 27 -2.34 -8.77 4.02
N LYS A 28 -2.33 -9.17 5.31
CA LYS A 28 -1.31 -8.79 6.30
C LYS A 28 0.12 -9.00 5.80
N LYS A 29 0.38 -10.18 5.25
CA LYS A 29 1.70 -10.60 4.74
C LYS A 29 2.19 -9.72 3.58
N PHE A 30 1.28 -9.05 2.88
CA PHE A 30 1.60 -8.13 1.79
C PHE A 30 1.70 -6.67 2.27
N VAL A 31 0.77 -6.25 3.13
CA VAL A 31 0.70 -4.86 3.60
C VAL A 31 1.83 -4.52 4.58
N VAL A 32 2.30 -5.48 5.40
CA VAL A 32 3.41 -5.23 6.35
C VAL A 32 4.69 -4.80 5.62
N PRO A 33 5.24 -5.58 4.66
CA PRO A 33 6.46 -5.15 3.95
C PRO A 33 6.30 -3.85 3.16
N LEU A 34 5.09 -3.54 2.68
CA LEU A 34 4.81 -2.25 2.03
C LEU A 34 4.79 -1.10 3.03
N ALA A 35 4.18 -1.30 4.20
CA ALA A 35 4.17 -0.31 5.26
C ALA A 35 5.60 0.01 5.73
N GLU A 36 6.46 -1.00 5.87
CA GLU A 36 7.89 -0.83 6.20
C GLU A 36 8.63 -0.02 5.13
N GLN A 37 8.40 -0.30 3.84
CA GLN A 37 8.98 0.51 2.76
C GLN A 37 8.52 1.96 2.78
N VAL A 38 7.25 2.21 3.11
CA VAL A 38 6.73 3.58 3.25
C VAL A 38 7.38 4.28 4.44
N ILE A 39 7.58 3.57 5.55
CA ILE A 39 8.31 4.10 6.72
C ILE A 39 9.73 4.53 6.33
N ASP A 40 10.49 3.67 5.65
CA ASP A 40 11.84 3.99 5.21
C ASP A 40 11.86 5.17 4.22
N ALA A 41 10.92 5.20 3.27
CA ALA A 41 10.82 6.29 2.32
C ALA A 41 10.49 7.64 3.00
N VAL A 42 9.55 7.66 3.95
CA VAL A 42 9.20 8.88 4.69
C VAL A 42 10.35 9.32 5.60
N ASN A 43 11.05 8.38 6.25
CA ASN A 43 12.25 8.68 7.05
C ASN A 43 13.39 9.29 6.22
N THR A 44 13.43 9.03 4.91
CA THR A 44 14.38 9.66 3.97
C THR A 44 13.85 10.96 3.35
N GLY A 45 12.72 11.48 3.84
CA GLY A 45 12.15 12.76 3.43
C GLY A 45 11.24 12.70 2.21
N LYS A 46 10.88 11.50 1.72
CA LYS A 46 10.00 11.35 0.56
C LYS A 46 8.53 11.38 1.00
N PRO A 47 7.68 12.26 0.42
CA PRO A 47 6.25 12.22 0.69
C PRO A 47 5.63 11.01 -0.01
N VAL A 48 5.22 10.01 0.77
CA VAL A 48 4.61 8.78 0.26
C VAL A 48 3.23 8.58 0.88
N VAL A 49 2.25 8.27 0.05
CA VAL A 49 0.92 7.84 0.46
C VAL A 49 0.75 6.36 0.14
N LEU A 50 0.28 5.58 1.10
CA LEU A 50 -0.15 4.20 0.87
C LEU A 50 -1.67 4.15 0.77
N GLN A 51 -2.18 3.70 -0.36
CA GLN A 51 -3.58 3.48 -0.61
C GLN A 51 -3.85 1.98 -0.67
N VAL A 52 -4.78 1.51 0.16
CA VAL A 52 -5.23 0.11 0.17
C VAL A 52 -6.74 0.10 0.02
N PHE A 53 -7.23 -0.48 -1.08
CA PHE A 53 -8.65 -0.56 -1.44
C PHE A 53 -9.38 0.77 -1.23
N ASP A 54 -8.96 1.77 -2.01
CA ASP A 54 -9.53 3.12 -2.06
C ASP A 54 -9.44 3.93 -0.76
N THR A 55 -8.69 3.44 0.23
CA THR A 55 -8.44 4.17 1.47
C THR A 55 -6.99 4.65 1.52
N PRO A 56 -6.71 5.90 1.10
CA PRO A 56 -5.37 6.47 1.18
C PRO A 56 -5.02 6.84 2.62
N ALA A 57 -3.76 6.61 3.00
CA ALA A 57 -3.22 6.98 4.29
C ALA A 57 -1.77 7.45 4.21
N LYS A 58 -1.43 8.48 4.99
CA LYS A 58 -0.07 8.99 5.17
C LYS A 58 0.52 8.47 6.47
N LEU A 59 1.83 8.31 6.49
CA LEU A 59 2.54 7.97 7.71
C LEU A 59 2.63 9.18 8.64
N VAL A 60 2.22 8.97 9.89
CA VAL A 60 2.43 9.86 11.02
C VAL A 60 3.18 9.08 12.10
N GLN A 61 4.27 9.65 12.57
CA GLN A 61 5.04 9.08 13.67
C GLN A 61 4.56 9.67 14.99
N ARG A 62 4.36 8.80 15.97
CA ARG A 62 4.00 9.20 17.33
C ARG A 62 4.99 8.58 18.29
N GLN A 63 5.40 9.35 19.28
CA GLN A 63 6.26 8.85 20.34
C GLN A 63 5.39 8.39 21.51
N ASP A 64 5.62 7.15 21.94
CA ASP A 64 5.00 6.55 23.12
C ASP A 64 6.11 6.09 24.07
N GLY A 65 6.47 6.97 25.01
CA GLY A 65 7.66 6.83 25.84
C GLY A 65 8.94 6.72 25.01
N ASN A 66 9.61 5.56 25.11
CA ASN A 66 10.83 5.25 24.35
C ASN A 66 10.56 4.53 23.02
N ARG A 67 9.29 4.30 22.67
CA ARG A 67 8.92 3.59 21.44
C ARG A 67 8.35 4.57 20.41
N ILE A 68 8.69 4.35 19.15
CA ILE A 68 8.07 5.04 18.03
C ILE A 68 6.95 4.15 17.52
N LEU A 69 5.75 4.73 17.43
CA LEU A 69 4.58 4.13 16.82
C LEU A 69 4.32 4.79 15.47
N TYR A 70 4.04 3.97 14.48
CA TYR A 70 3.79 4.36 13.11
C TYR A 70 2.29 4.26 12.82
N PHE A 71 1.65 5.40 12.60
CA PHE A 71 0.23 5.49 12.30
C PHE A 71 0.02 5.85 10.83
N PHE A 72 -0.69 5.02 10.09
CA PHE A 72 -1.16 5.36 8.76
C PHE A 72 -2.49 6.11 8.88
N GLU A 73 -2.42 7.44 8.98
CA GLU A 73 -3.60 8.29 9.12
C GLU A 73 -4.31 8.45 7.77
N LYS A 74 -5.61 8.20 7.76
CA LYS A 74 -6.43 8.36 6.56
C LYS A 74 -6.38 9.82 6.09
N VAL A 75 -6.10 10.02 4.81
CA VAL A 75 -6.11 11.34 4.16
C VAL A 75 -7.20 11.42 3.09
N PHE A 76 -7.44 12.63 2.58
CA PHE A 76 -8.33 12.86 1.45
C PHE A 76 -7.56 12.93 0.12
N THR A 77 -8.28 12.93 -1.00
CA THR A 77 -7.68 12.86 -2.34
C THR A 77 -6.83 14.09 -2.68
N GLU A 78 -7.20 15.25 -2.16
CA GLU A 78 -6.49 16.51 -2.34
C GLU A 78 -5.07 16.46 -1.74
N GLU A 79 -4.91 15.65 -0.69
CA GLU A 79 -3.64 15.45 -0.01
C GLU A 79 -2.68 14.50 -0.75
N LEU A 80 -3.11 13.90 -1.87
CA LEU A 80 -2.28 13.06 -2.73
C LEU A 80 -1.37 13.88 -3.65
N VAL A 81 -1.69 15.16 -3.88
CA VAL A 81 -0.94 16.03 -4.80
C VAL A 81 0.50 16.21 -4.30
N GLY A 82 1.47 15.96 -5.19
CA GLY A 82 2.90 16.07 -4.87
C GLY A 82 3.48 14.91 -4.06
N SER A 83 2.68 13.87 -3.76
CA SER A 83 3.16 12.65 -3.10
C SER A 83 3.37 11.51 -4.10
N TYR A 84 4.33 10.64 -3.82
CA TYR A 84 4.40 9.34 -4.48
C TYR A 84 3.32 8.43 -3.91
N VAL A 85 2.49 7.83 -4.77
CA VAL A 85 1.36 6.99 -4.33
C VAL A 85 1.68 5.52 -4.56
N ILE A 86 1.61 4.72 -3.49
CA ILE A 86 1.59 3.27 -3.59
C ILE A 86 0.15 2.81 -3.46
N ASP A 87 -0.39 2.18 -4.49
CA ASP A 87 -1.77 1.74 -4.56
C ASP A 87 -1.86 0.22 -4.51
N VAL A 88 -2.80 -0.31 -3.75
CA VAL A 88 -3.01 -1.74 -3.53
C VAL A 88 -4.46 -2.06 -3.82
N ASN A 89 -4.69 -2.73 -4.95
CA ASN A 89 -6.02 -2.99 -5.50
C ASN A 89 -6.31 -4.49 -5.63
N TYR A 90 -7.58 -4.85 -5.46
CA TYR A 90 -8.07 -6.21 -5.67
C TYR A 90 -8.51 -6.32 -7.13
N ASP A 91 -7.94 -7.27 -7.86
CA ASP A 91 -8.42 -7.59 -9.20
C ASP A 91 -9.44 -8.73 -9.10
N MET A 92 -10.72 -8.38 -9.07
CA MET A 92 -11.82 -9.35 -9.11
C MET A 92 -12.21 -9.69 -10.57
N ASN A 93 -11.29 -10.33 -11.32
CA ASN A 93 -11.46 -11.02 -12.63
C ASN A 93 -11.88 -10.17 -13.86
N ASP A 94 -11.61 -10.50 -15.14
CA ASP A 94 -10.76 -11.51 -15.83
C ASP A 94 -10.35 -11.03 -17.27
N LYS A 95 -10.63 -9.78 -17.67
CA LYS A 95 -10.59 -9.32 -19.09
C LYS A 95 -9.62 -8.17 -19.41
N ASN A 96 -8.93 -7.59 -18.43
CA ASN A 96 -8.23 -6.31 -18.62
C ASN A 96 -6.72 -6.41 -18.90
N ILE A 97 -6.15 -7.61 -19.03
CA ILE A 97 -4.72 -7.79 -19.37
C ILE A 97 -4.45 -7.53 -20.87
N GLU A 98 -5.44 -7.71 -21.76
CA GLU A 98 -5.23 -7.54 -23.21
C GLU A 98 -4.96 -6.09 -23.64
N ALA A 99 -5.28 -5.09 -22.80
CA ALA A 99 -5.12 -3.67 -23.14
C ALA A 99 -3.73 -3.06 -22.80
N MET A 100 -2.78 -3.84 -22.26
CA MET A 100 -1.49 -3.30 -21.79
C MET A 100 -0.27 -3.63 -22.65
N ASN A 101 -0.48 -4.18 -23.85
CA ASN A 101 0.61 -4.54 -24.77
C ASN A 101 1.24 -3.36 -25.54
N ASP A 102 0.73 -2.12 -25.41
CA ASP A 102 1.15 -0.99 -26.28
C ASP A 102 1.99 0.11 -25.60
N VAL A 103 2.44 -0.07 -24.35
CA VAL A 103 3.27 0.95 -23.69
C VAL A 103 4.70 0.43 -23.44
N PRO A 104 5.74 1.02 -24.07
CA PRO A 104 7.13 0.66 -23.82
C PRO A 104 7.52 0.96 -22.36
N ARG A 105 8.12 -0.05 -21.70
CA ARG A 105 8.69 0.05 -20.33
C ARG A 105 9.87 1.03 -20.27
N PRO A 106 9.94 1.93 -19.28
CA PRO A 106 11.22 2.44 -18.80
C PRO A 106 11.94 1.37 -17.97
N GLU A 107 13.27 1.30 -18.11
CA GLU A 107 14.14 0.33 -17.44
C GLU A 107 14.11 0.42 -15.89
N PRO A 108 14.34 -0.70 -15.18
CA PRO A 108 14.05 -0.80 -13.76
C PRO A 108 15.22 -0.38 -12.85
N TYR A 109 14.92 0.46 -11.85
CA TYR A 109 15.70 0.52 -10.62
C TYR A 109 15.42 -0.76 -9.80
N ASN A 110 16.48 -1.44 -9.34
CA ASN A 110 16.52 -2.83 -8.86
C ASN A 110 15.23 -3.34 -8.15
N PRO A 111 14.37 -4.09 -8.86
CA PRO A 111 13.05 -4.57 -8.39
C PRO A 111 13.11 -5.92 -7.64
N ASN A 112 14.28 -6.55 -7.52
CA ASN A 112 14.40 -7.95 -7.11
C ASN A 112 14.13 -8.23 -5.62
N ALA A 113 14.10 -7.22 -4.75
CA ALA A 113 13.90 -7.48 -3.30
C ALA A 113 12.45 -7.85 -2.95
N LEU A 114 11.48 -7.38 -3.73
CA LEU A 114 10.05 -7.66 -3.50
C LEU A 114 9.54 -8.78 -4.41
N GLU A 115 10.02 -8.86 -5.66
CA GLU A 115 9.58 -9.89 -6.62
C GLU A 115 9.92 -11.31 -6.16
N HIS A 116 11.03 -11.51 -5.44
CA HIS A 116 11.43 -12.83 -4.92
C HIS A 116 10.72 -13.21 -3.61
N ARG A 117 9.94 -12.30 -3.01
CA ARG A 117 9.26 -12.51 -1.71
C ARG A 117 7.75 -12.71 -1.82
N ILE A 118 7.16 -12.58 -3.00
CA ILE A 118 5.71 -12.57 -3.17
C ILE A 118 5.22 -13.74 -4.04
N LEU A 119 5.41 -14.94 -3.52
CA LEU A 119 4.35 -15.95 -3.60
C LEU A 119 3.61 -15.86 -2.25
N LEU A 120 2.69 -14.88 -2.14
CA LEU A 120 1.71 -14.94 -1.06
C LEU A 120 0.81 -16.15 -1.36
N ASP A 121 0.74 -17.06 -0.41
CA ASP A 121 0.04 -18.37 -0.45
C ASP A 121 -1.46 -18.23 -0.76
N GLY A 122 -1.79 -17.92 -2.02
CA GLY A 122 -3.14 -17.65 -2.53
C GLY A 122 -3.32 -16.41 -3.42
N TYR A 123 -2.28 -15.64 -3.77
CA TYR A 123 -2.42 -14.47 -4.68
C TYR A 123 -1.29 -14.36 -5.72
N LYS A 124 -1.66 -14.03 -6.96
CA LYS A 124 -0.77 -13.51 -7.99
C LYS A 124 -0.73 -11.99 -7.86
N ILE A 125 0.47 -11.41 -7.93
CA ILE A 125 0.64 -9.96 -7.85
C ILE A 125 1.18 -9.41 -9.17
N GLN A 126 0.56 -8.35 -9.66
CA GLN A 126 1.05 -7.58 -10.81
C GLN A 126 1.38 -6.17 -10.35
N VAL A 127 2.48 -5.61 -10.86
CA VAL A 127 2.98 -4.30 -10.43
C VAL A 127 3.15 -3.41 -11.63
N TYR A 128 2.56 -2.22 -11.57
CA TYR A 128 2.73 -1.15 -12.54
C TYR A 128 3.38 0.04 -11.86
N ARG A 129 4.36 0.65 -12.51
CA ARG A 129 5.12 1.77 -11.95
C ARG A 129 5.15 2.92 -12.94
N SER A 130 5.02 4.11 -12.41
CA SER A 130 5.19 5.39 -13.08
C SER A 130 6.00 6.30 -12.15
N GLU A 131 6.37 7.49 -12.63
CA GLU A 131 7.18 8.45 -11.88
C GLU A 131 6.59 8.77 -10.49
N PHE A 132 5.27 8.89 -10.38
CA PHE A 132 4.58 9.31 -9.15
C PHE A 132 3.72 8.22 -8.52
N ARG A 133 3.69 7.00 -9.09
CA ARG A 133 2.78 5.95 -8.62
C ARG A 133 3.30 4.54 -8.86
N ALA A 134 3.15 3.67 -7.87
CA ALA A 134 3.20 2.22 -8.05
C ALA A 134 1.86 1.60 -7.70
N THR A 135 1.32 0.75 -8.56
CA THR A 135 0.05 0.04 -8.33
C THR A 135 0.30 -1.46 -8.28
N TYR A 136 -0.10 -2.08 -7.18
CA TYR A 136 -0.06 -3.52 -6.93
C TYR A 136 -1.47 -4.09 -7.07
N TYR A 137 -1.66 -4.96 -8.05
CA TYR A 137 -2.90 -5.72 -8.23
C TYR A 137 -2.76 -7.09 -7.60
N LEU A 138 -3.62 -7.41 -6.64
CA LEU A 138 -3.73 -8.73 -6.03
C LEU A 138 -4.86 -9.51 -6.71
N THR A 139 -4.52 -10.62 -7.37
CA THR A 139 -5.46 -11.55 -7.97
C THR A 139 -5.44 -12.86 -7.18
N PRO A 140 -6.56 -13.34 -6.60
CA PRO A 140 -6.59 -14.63 -5.91
C PRO A 140 -6.21 -15.78 -6.85
N ILE A 141 -5.30 -16.65 -6.40
CA ILE A 141 -5.04 -17.94 -7.04
C ILE A 141 -6.15 -18.88 -6.57
N ARG A 142 -7.14 -19.16 -7.42
CA ARG A 142 -8.16 -20.17 -7.12
C ARG A 142 -7.45 -21.52 -6.91
N LYS A 143 -7.44 -22.03 -5.67
CA LYS A 143 -7.11 -23.43 -5.40
C LYS A 143 -8.24 -24.28 -6.01
N ARG A 144 -7.91 -25.10 -7.00
CA ARG A 144 -8.80 -26.15 -7.51
C ARG A 144 -8.98 -27.23 -6.45
#